data_AF-A0A7S2YX54-F1
#
_entry.id   AF-A0A7S2YX54-F1
#
_cell.length_a   1.000
_cell.length_b   1.000
_cell.length_c   1.000
_cell.angle_alpha   90.00
_cell.angle_beta   90.00
_cell.angle_gamma   90.00
#
_symmetry.space_group_name_H-M   'P 1'
#
loop_
_entity.id
_entity.type
_entity.pdbx_description
1 polymer ?
#
loop_
_entity_poly.entity_id
_entity_poly.type
_entity_poly.pdbx_seq_one_letter_code
_entity_poly.pdbx_strand_id
1 'polypeptide(L)'
;AAAASAASAAALLLVSYRSSRTMNNDDFRRLVSEKKKNLNSAGAAGAAGSPCPPKNNVEVLQQIARNRVNQITNQLTSATATTTTAAAHDQQQVPLPPTQTHHQQTATTNHHHHHHHHHISQQQLHLFQPPPTPAVGLRTSMGDVKILAPEKLYELTKTEYTPLVEKGYRIVRKFPWVVSASAGTTSKAQRARVREALRLVIREGFRPMALLTNDPRRYFALAEMSGMVDLALTVKMGVQFSLYGAALYYLGTERHRREFFPSVGTIATPGCFAMTELGHGSNVAALATEATYDAQTDEFDIHTPNESAIKWWIGGAAEDAILAVVFARLLLPAKRTAQQPNSYEDMGVHAFVVPLRDAVTREVLPNVEIRDCGYKCGLNGVDNGAIRFTHARIPRWHLLDRFAQLDRSGV
;
A
#
# COMPACT_ATOMS: atom_id res chain seq x y z
N ALA A 1 -11.08 4.32 -11.32
CA ALA A 1 -9.80 3.57 -11.31
C ALA A 1 -8.71 4.24 -10.47
N ALA A 2 -8.29 5.48 -10.76
CA ALA A 2 -7.29 6.21 -9.94
C ALA A 2 -7.78 6.59 -8.53
N ALA A 3 -9.10 6.76 -8.33
CA ALA A 3 -9.69 7.19 -7.05
C ALA A 3 -9.65 6.15 -5.93
N ALA A 4 -9.70 4.84 -6.23
CA ALA A 4 -9.67 3.78 -5.21
C ALA A 4 -8.24 3.50 -4.70
N SER A 5 -7.26 3.60 -5.60
CA SER A 5 -5.82 3.65 -5.27
C SER A 5 -5.50 4.91 -4.45
N ALA A 6 -6.04 6.07 -4.85
CA ALA A 6 -5.90 7.32 -4.12
C ALA A 6 -6.59 7.31 -2.75
N ALA A 7 -7.73 6.62 -2.56
CA ALA A 7 -8.40 6.51 -1.27
C ALA A 7 -7.60 5.66 -0.27
N SER A 8 -6.99 4.57 -0.74
CA SER A 8 -6.08 3.74 0.07
C SER A 8 -4.79 4.49 0.41
N ALA A 9 -4.20 5.19 -0.56
CA ALA A 9 -3.03 6.04 -0.35
C ALA A 9 -3.33 7.26 0.54
N ALA A 10 -4.51 7.86 0.44
CA ALA A 10 -4.96 8.99 1.26
C ALA A 10 -5.26 8.55 2.70
N ALA A 11 -5.80 7.36 2.92
CA ALA A 11 -5.96 6.79 4.25
C ALA A 11 -4.59 6.49 4.91
N LEU A 12 -3.64 5.94 4.14
CA LEU A 12 -2.25 5.77 4.54
C LEU A 12 -1.55 7.10 4.87
N LEU A 13 -1.77 8.15 4.05
CA LEU A 13 -1.20 9.48 4.27
C LEU A 13 -1.84 10.21 5.47
N LEU A 14 -3.16 10.10 5.68
CA LEU A 14 -3.84 10.69 6.84
C LEU A 14 -3.42 10.03 8.16
N VAL A 15 -3.14 8.72 8.14
CA VAL A 15 -2.62 7.97 9.31
C VAL A 15 -1.14 8.29 9.56
N SER A 16 -0.33 8.44 8.51
CA SER A 16 1.05 8.95 8.63
C SER A 16 1.10 10.40 9.13
N TYR A 17 0.15 11.25 8.73
CA TYR A 17 0.06 12.65 9.17
C TYR A 17 -0.37 12.80 10.64
N ARG A 18 -1.23 11.90 11.14
CA ARG A 18 -1.52 11.82 12.59
C ARG A 18 -0.30 11.42 13.42
N SER A 19 0.65 10.71 12.81
CA SER A 19 1.89 10.25 13.46
C SER A 19 2.97 11.34 13.53
N SER A 20 2.86 12.43 12.74
CA SER A 20 3.74 13.59 12.78
C SER A 20 3.24 14.70 13.73
N ARG A 21 3.06 14.38 15.02
CA ARG A 21 3.06 15.27 16.21
C ARG A 21 2.44 16.70 16.18
N THR A 22 1.51 17.09 15.29
CA THR A 22 1.05 18.49 15.23
C THR A 22 -0.46 18.76 15.38
N MET A 23 -1.32 17.76 15.63
CA MET A 23 -2.75 18.01 15.86
C MET A 23 -3.25 17.30 17.12
N ASN A 24 -3.84 18.06 18.05
CA ASN A 24 -4.54 17.49 19.19
C ASN A 24 -5.91 16.92 18.74
N ASN A 25 -6.55 16.12 19.61
CA ASN A 25 -7.82 15.46 19.27
C ASN A 25 -8.99 16.43 19.05
N ASP A 26 -8.94 17.63 19.63
CA ASP A 26 -10.02 18.62 19.52
C ASP A 26 -9.95 19.37 18.18
N ASP A 27 -8.75 19.67 17.69
CA ASP A 27 -8.53 20.24 16.35
C ASP A 27 -8.95 19.25 15.25
N PHE A 28 -8.70 17.95 15.45
CA PHE A 28 -9.17 16.90 14.52
C PHE A 28 -10.70 16.81 14.48
N ARG A 29 -11.35 16.86 15.65
CA ARG A 29 -12.83 16.86 15.74
C ARG A 29 -13.42 18.12 15.12
N ARG A 30 -12.78 19.28 15.29
CA ARG A 30 -13.20 20.56 14.70
C ARG A 30 -13.10 20.54 13.17
N LEU A 31 -11.99 20.02 12.64
CA LEU A 31 -11.76 19.91 11.20
C LEU A 31 -12.73 18.91 10.52
N VAL A 32 -13.05 17.80 11.20
CA VAL A 32 -14.06 16.83 10.74
C VAL A 32 -15.47 17.43 10.82
N SER A 33 -15.79 18.18 11.88
CA SER A 33 -17.05 18.91 12.06
C SER A 33 -17.27 19.99 10.99
N GLU A 34 -16.25 20.78 10.69
CA GLU A 34 -16.30 21.83 9.65
C GLU A 34 -16.47 21.24 8.25
N LYS A 35 -15.79 20.12 7.95
CA LYS A 35 -16.01 19.39 6.70
C LYS A 35 -17.42 18.81 6.59
N LYS A 36 -17.99 18.32 7.70
CA LYS A 36 -19.36 17.79 7.75
C LYS A 36 -20.42 18.91 7.55
N LYS A 37 -20.17 20.12 8.07
CA LYS A 37 -21.02 21.30 7.80
C LYS A 37 -20.97 21.75 6.34
N ASN A 38 -19.80 21.73 5.71
CA ASN A 38 -19.63 22.13 4.30
C ASN A 38 -20.20 21.11 3.30
N LEU A 39 -20.27 19.83 3.67
CA LEU A 39 -20.95 18.81 2.87
C LEU A 39 -22.48 18.93 2.95
N ASN A 40 -23.02 19.32 4.10
CA ASN A 40 -24.46 19.53 4.27
C ASN A 40 -24.96 20.82 3.61
N SER A 41 -24.13 21.87 3.50
CA SER A 41 -24.49 23.08 2.75
C SER A 41 -24.40 22.91 1.23
N ALA A 42 -23.56 21.99 0.73
CA ALA A 42 -23.46 21.66 -0.68
C ALA A 42 -24.63 20.78 -1.18
N GLY A 43 -25.27 20.01 -0.30
CA GLY A 43 -26.45 19.19 -0.62
C GLY A 43 -27.74 19.97 -0.85
N ALA A 44 -27.79 21.25 -0.46
CA ALA A 44 -28.99 22.09 -0.58
C ALA A 44 -29.02 22.98 -1.85
N ALA A 45 -27.94 23.03 -2.63
CA ALA A 45 -27.80 23.92 -3.79
C ALA A 45 -27.74 23.18 -5.14
N GLY A 46 -28.51 22.09 -5.27
CA GLY A 46 -28.63 21.32 -6.51
C GLY A 46 -29.82 21.73 -7.37
N ALA A 47 -29.89 22.97 -7.85
CA ALA A 47 -30.83 23.38 -8.91
C ALA A 47 -30.47 24.75 -9.52
N ALA A 48 -29.41 24.81 -10.34
CA ALA A 48 -29.22 25.73 -11.47
C ALA A 48 -27.73 25.76 -11.85
N GLY A 49 -27.43 25.73 -13.15
CA GLY A 49 -26.08 25.55 -13.67
C GLY A 49 -25.06 26.62 -13.23
N SER A 50 -23.90 26.17 -12.75
CA SER A 50 -22.63 26.90 -12.66
C SER A 50 -21.47 25.96 -12.31
N PRO A 51 -20.20 26.34 -12.61
CA PRO A 51 -19.12 25.39 -12.88
C PRO A 51 -18.45 24.78 -11.65
N CYS A 52 -17.79 23.64 -11.89
CA CYS A 52 -17.01 22.79 -10.98
C CYS A 52 -16.16 23.55 -9.92
N PRO A 53 -16.09 23.11 -8.65
CA PRO A 53 -15.33 23.81 -7.60
C PRO A 53 -13.79 23.61 -7.72
N PRO A 54 -12.96 24.52 -7.17
CA PRO A 54 -11.57 24.71 -7.57
C PRO A 54 -10.53 23.86 -6.83
N LYS A 55 -9.34 23.84 -7.44
CA LYS A 55 -8.08 23.13 -7.20
C LYS A 55 -7.39 23.37 -5.83
N ASN A 56 -8.08 23.35 -4.69
CA ASN A 56 -7.49 23.77 -3.40
C ASN A 56 -6.64 22.74 -2.64
N ASN A 57 -6.60 21.47 -3.02
CA ASN A 57 -5.83 20.47 -2.25
C ASN A 57 -4.30 20.53 -2.51
N VAL A 58 -3.89 20.97 -3.70
CA VAL A 58 -2.46 21.05 -4.08
C VAL A 58 -1.79 22.26 -3.43
N GLU A 59 -2.47 23.40 -3.37
CA GLU A 59 -1.92 24.62 -2.76
C GLU A 59 -1.77 24.48 -1.24
N VAL A 60 -2.71 23.80 -0.58
CA VAL A 60 -2.61 23.50 0.86
C VAL A 60 -1.43 22.55 1.14
N LEU A 61 -1.23 21.51 0.31
CA LEU A 61 -0.09 20.60 0.45
C LEU A 61 1.25 21.29 0.15
N GLN A 62 1.29 22.17 -0.85
CA GLN A 62 2.46 23.00 -1.15
C GLN A 62 2.75 23.99 -0.02
N GLN A 63 1.73 24.56 0.61
CA GLN A 63 1.91 25.45 1.77
C GLN A 63 2.45 24.70 2.98
N ILE A 64 1.97 23.49 3.25
CA ILE A 64 2.46 22.64 4.35
C ILE A 64 3.93 22.24 4.10
N ALA A 65 4.28 21.88 2.86
CA ALA A 65 5.67 21.57 2.49
C ALA A 65 6.58 22.79 2.67
N ARG A 66 6.16 23.98 2.23
CA ARG A 66 6.90 25.24 2.44
C ARG A 66 7.11 25.57 3.91
N ASN A 67 6.08 25.40 4.73
CA ASN A 67 6.17 25.63 6.17
C ASN A 67 7.17 24.66 6.84
N ARG A 68 7.22 23.40 6.39
CA ARG A 68 8.17 22.40 6.90
C ARG A 68 9.62 22.70 6.51
N VAL A 69 9.84 23.13 5.26
CA VAL A 69 11.16 23.59 4.79
C VAL A 69 11.63 24.77 5.63
N ASN A 70 10.78 25.78 5.85
CA ASN A 70 11.12 26.95 6.66
C ASN A 70 11.45 26.60 8.12
N GLN A 71 10.74 25.63 8.71
CA GLN A 71 11.00 25.16 10.07
C GLN A 71 12.37 24.46 10.18
N ILE A 72 12.74 23.65 9.19
CA ILE A 72 14.04 22.98 9.11
C ILE A 72 15.15 24.02 8.89
N THR A 73 14.93 24.99 7.99
CA THR A 73 15.87 26.09 7.74
C THR A 73 16.15 26.87 9.03
N ASN A 74 15.11 27.24 9.79
CA ASN A 74 15.27 27.99 11.04
C ASN A 74 16.01 27.21 12.14
N GLN A 75 15.83 25.89 12.19
CA GLN A 75 16.59 25.02 13.11
C GLN A 75 18.06 24.89 12.71
N LEU A 76 18.38 25.00 11.42
CA LEU A 76 19.76 25.01 10.91
C LEU A 76 20.44 26.36 11.17
N THR A 77 19.73 27.49 11.08
CA THR A 77 20.30 28.82 11.35
C THR A 77 20.66 29.01 12.82
N SER A 78 19.83 28.52 13.75
CA SER A 78 20.09 28.60 15.19
C SER A 78 21.26 27.71 15.64
N ALA A 79 21.50 26.60 14.95
CA ALA A 79 22.64 25.71 15.20
C ALA A 79 23.99 26.28 14.70
N THR A 80 23.98 27.19 13.71
CA THR A 80 25.20 27.83 13.20
C THR A 80 25.64 29.07 13.97
N ALA A 81 24.74 29.73 14.72
CA ALA A 81 25.10 30.91 15.52
C ALA A 81 26.01 30.58 16.73
N THR A 82 26.08 29.31 17.13
CA THR A 82 26.94 28.83 18.23
C THR A 82 28.34 28.42 17.78
N THR A 83 28.64 28.40 16.46
CA THR A 83 29.92 27.93 15.92
C THR A 83 30.81 29.03 15.33
N THR A 84 30.31 30.27 15.18
CA THR A 84 31.02 31.35 14.47
C THR A 84 32.03 32.14 15.31
N THR A 85 32.25 31.82 16.58
CA THR A 85 33.26 32.52 17.42
C THR A 85 34.64 31.87 17.44
N ALA A 86 34.86 30.73 16.76
CA ALA A 86 36.08 29.94 16.96
C ALA A 86 37.02 29.78 15.73
N ALA A 87 36.69 30.29 14.54
CA ALA A 87 37.51 30.04 13.34
C ALA A 87 37.61 31.26 12.42
N ALA A 88 38.34 32.27 12.86
CA ALA A 88 38.78 33.37 12.01
C ALA A 88 40.28 33.62 12.22
N HIS A 89 41.11 32.71 11.73
CA HIS A 89 42.52 32.96 11.40
C HIS A 89 43.04 31.81 10.53
N ASP A 90 42.96 31.96 9.21
CA ASP A 90 44.09 31.83 8.29
C ASP A 90 43.58 31.83 6.84
N GLN A 91 43.97 32.86 6.09
CA GLN A 91 43.88 32.89 4.63
C GLN A 91 45.28 32.69 4.07
N GLN A 92 45.46 31.78 3.11
CA GLN A 92 46.49 31.92 2.08
C GLN A 92 46.12 31.16 0.80
N GLN A 93 46.37 31.83 -0.33
CA GLN A 93 46.06 31.46 -1.72
C GLN A 93 47.11 30.50 -2.31
N VAL A 94 46.71 29.60 -3.23
CA VAL A 94 47.63 28.92 -4.18
C VAL A 94 46.94 28.76 -5.56
N PRO A 95 47.65 28.92 -6.72
CA PRO A 95 47.04 29.03 -8.06
C PRO A 95 47.00 27.72 -8.89
N LEU A 96 46.14 27.72 -9.92
CA LEU A 96 45.87 26.61 -10.88
C LEU A 96 46.84 26.56 -12.08
N PRO A 97 47.10 25.38 -12.70
CA PRO A 97 47.74 25.26 -14.01
C PRO A 97 46.76 24.88 -15.16
N PRO A 98 47.16 25.03 -16.44
CA PRO A 98 46.26 25.27 -17.57
C PRO A 98 45.85 24.03 -18.40
N THR A 99 44.82 24.26 -19.23
CA THR A 99 44.07 23.39 -20.13
C THR A 99 44.85 22.91 -21.36
N GLN A 100 44.62 21.66 -21.79
CA GLN A 100 44.90 21.20 -23.16
C GLN A 100 43.67 20.53 -23.80
N THR A 101 43.37 20.97 -25.02
CA THR A 101 42.34 20.49 -25.95
C THR A 101 42.86 19.37 -26.83
N HIS A 102 42.05 18.34 -27.14
CA HIS A 102 42.22 17.55 -28.37
C HIS A 102 40.90 16.98 -28.92
N HIS A 103 40.94 16.78 -30.23
CA HIS A 103 39.88 16.67 -31.23
C HIS A 103 38.98 15.42 -31.21
N GLN A 104 37.79 15.60 -31.78
CA GLN A 104 36.83 14.59 -32.24
C GLN A 104 37.37 13.74 -33.40
N GLN A 105 37.05 12.44 -33.40
CA GLN A 105 36.87 11.66 -34.62
C GLN A 105 35.64 10.75 -34.50
N THR A 106 34.85 10.76 -35.57
CA THR A 106 33.60 10.05 -35.82
C THR A 106 33.81 8.58 -36.17
N ALA A 107 32.93 7.68 -35.71
CA ALA A 107 32.85 6.30 -36.21
C ALA A 107 31.40 5.91 -36.53
N THR A 108 31.25 5.33 -37.71
CA THR A 108 30.03 4.86 -38.38
C THR A 108 29.59 3.47 -37.89
N THR A 109 28.30 3.22 -38.08
CA THR A 109 27.53 2.02 -37.72
C THR A 109 27.83 0.78 -38.56
N ASN A 110 27.74 -0.41 -37.96
CA ASN A 110 27.20 -1.61 -38.62
C ASN A 110 26.67 -2.65 -37.59
N HIS A 111 25.45 -3.13 -37.85
CA HIS A 111 24.77 -4.24 -37.15
C HIS A 111 25.38 -5.59 -37.52
N HIS A 112 25.42 -6.55 -36.58
CA HIS A 112 25.18 -7.99 -36.82
C HIS A 112 24.73 -8.67 -35.50
N HIS A 113 23.66 -9.47 -35.57
CA HIS A 113 23.07 -10.26 -34.48
C HIS A 113 23.85 -11.56 -34.24
N HIS A 114 24.18 -11.90 -32.98
CA HIS A 114 24.40 -13.29 -32.54
C HIS A 114 24.05 -13.48 -31.05
N HIS A 115 23.36 -14.58 -30.76
CA HIS A 115 22.96 -15.04 -29.43
C HIS A 115 24.19 -15.49 -28.60
N HIS A 116 24.35 -14.99 -27.37
CA HIS A 116 25.27 -15.57 -26.39
C HIS A 116 24.68 -15.62 -24.97
N HIS A 117 24.72 -16.83 -24.39
CA HIS A 117 24.64 -17.08 -22.96
C HIS A 117 25.77 -16.34 -22.24
N HIS A 118 25.44 -15.44 -21.31
CA HIS A 118 26.44 -14.70 -20.54
C HIS A 118 26.79 -15.42 -19.22
N HIS A 119 27.88 -16.18 -19.26
CA HIS A 119 28.76 -16.30 -18.10
C HIS A 119 29.48 -14.96 -17.91
N ILE A 120 29.33 -14.35 -16.74
CA ILE A 120 30.05 -13.12 -16.38
C ILE A 120 31.50 -13.51 -16.11
N SER A 121 32.42 -13.09 -16.99
CA SER A 121 33.86 -13.28 -16.79
C SER A 121 34.39 -12.30 -15.73
N GLN A 122 35.48 -12.66 -15.05
CA GLN A 122 36.16 -11.83 -14.04
C GLN A 122 36.50 -10.40 -14.51
N GLN A 123 36.55 -10.15 -15.83
CA GLN A 123 36.76 -8.80 -16.38
C GLN A 123 35.53 -7.87 -16.30
N GLN A 124 34.31 -8.40 -16.15
CA GLN A 124 33.09 -7.58 -15.97
C GLN A 124 32.89 -7.10 -14.52
N LEU A 125 33.61 -7.67 -13.55
CA LEU A 125 33.60 -7.20 -12.15
C LEU A 125 34.29 -5.85 -11.96
N HIS A 126 35.18 -5.44 -12.88
CA HIS A 126 35.81 -4.10 -12.85
C HIS A 126 34.84 -2.97 -13.22
N LEU A 127 33.72 -3.27 -13.88
CA LEU A 127 32.64 -2.30 -14.15
C LEU A 127 31.77 -2.01 -12.92
N PHE A 128 31.97 -2.75 -11.82
CA PHE A 128 31.31 -2.53 -10.53
C PHE A 128 32.21 -1.86 -9.49
N GLN A 129 33.44 -1.46 -9.85
CA GLN A 129 34.14 -0.47 -9.05
C GLN A 129 33.42 0.87 -9.24
N PRO A 130 33.05 1.58 -8.15
CA PRO A 130 32.54 2.92 -8.31
C PRO A 130 33.62 3.71 -9.06
N PRO A 131 33.28 4.40 -10.17
CA PRO A 131 34.24 5.28 -10.80
C PRO A 131 34.74 6.26 -9.73
N PRO A 132 36.03 6.67 -9.75
CA PRO A 132 36.46 7.78 -8.91
C PRO A 132 35.50 8.92 -9.18
N THR A 133 34.77 9.34 -8.14
CA THR A 133 33.69 10.32 -8.24
C THR A 133 34.24 11.50 -9.04
N PRO A 134 33.83 11.72 -10.31
CA PRO A 134 34.04 13.03 -10.89
C PRO A 134 33.22 13.92 -9.95
N ALA A 135 33.83 14.94 -9.37
CA ALA A 135 33.08 15.91 -8.59
C ALA A 135 31.99 16.49 -9.50
N VAL A 136 30.81 15.90 -9.47
CA VAL A 136 29.64 16.38 -10.21
C VAL A 136 29.26 17.65 -9.48
N GLY A 137 29.79 18.77 -9.97
CA GLY A 137 29.39 20.08 -9.53
C GLY A 137 27.93 20.30 -9.92
N LEU A 138 27.01 20.01 -8.99
CA LEU A 138 25.63 20.48 -9.04
C LEU A 138 25.66 22.00 -8.94
N ARG A 139 25.79 22.70 -10.07
CA ARG A 139 25.54 24.14 -10.12
C ARG A 139 24.03 24.35 -10.07
N THR A 140 23.52 24.62 -8.88
CA THR A 140 22.16 25.10 -8.68
C THR A 140 22.09 26.57 -9.07
N SER A 141 21.06 26.97 -9.83
CA SER A 141 20.76 28.37 -10.17
C SER A 141 20.29 29.23 -8.97
N MET A 142 20.44 28.73 -7.74
CA MET A 142 19.87 29.32 -6.52
C MET A 142 20.96 29.60 -5.46
N GLY A 143 21.77 30.65 -5.66
CA GLY A 143 22.62 31.25 -4.62
C GLY A 143 23.58 30.32 -3.85
N ASP A 144 24.09 30.79 -2.71
CA ASP A 144 24.97 30.04 -1.79
C ASP A 144 24.21 28.88 -1.12
N VAL A 145 24.14 27.73 -1.82
CA VAL A 145 23.64 26.49 -1.23
C VAL A 145 24.72 25.93 -0.30
N LYS A 146 24.46 25.93 1.01
CA LYS A 146 25.27 25.16 1.96
C LYS A 146 25.08 23.68 1.66
N ILE A 147 26.08 23.06 1.01
CA ILE A 147 26.13 21.62 0.79
C ILE A 147 26.33 20.96 2.16
N LEU A 148 25.28 20.33 2.68
CA LEU A 148 25.39 19.47 3.87
C LEU A 148 26.08 18.16 3.47
N ALA A 149 27.08 17.74 4.25
CA ALA A 149 27.67 16.42 4.08
C ALA A 149 26.59 15.32 4.21
N PRO A 150 26.58 14.28 3.36
CA PRO A 150 25.58 13.21 3.40
C PRO A 150 25.45 12.56 4.78
N GLU A 151 26.55 12.42 5.51
CA GLU A 151 26.60 11.87 6.87
C GLU A 151 25.82 12.79 7.83
N LYS A 152 25.98 14.11 7.69
CA LYS A 152 25.27 15.07 8.52
C LYS A 152 23.77 15.07 8.22
N LEU A 153 23.38 14.93 6.95
CA LEU A 153 21.98 14.78 6.56
C LEU A 153 21.39 13.47 7.08
N TYR A 154 22.16 12.38 7.02
CA TYR A 154 21.78 11.09 7.58
C TYR A 154 21.55 11.18 9.09
N GLU A 155 22.46 11.79 9.85
CA GLU A 155 22.28 12.02 11.30
C GLU A 155 21.03 12.86 11.61
N LEU A 156 20.76 13.90 10.82
CA LEU A 156 19.57 14.75 11.00
C LEU A 156 18.25 14.05 10.64
N THR A 157 18.30 13.00 9.83
CA THR A 157 17.13 12.23 9.40
C THR A 157 16.92 10.95 10.21
N LYS A 158 17.78 10.67 11.19
CA LYS A 158 17.60 9.52 12.08
C LYS A 158 16.30 9.63 12.87
N THR A 159 15.62 8.50 12.99
CA THR A 159 14.42 8.32 13.80
C THR A 159 14.57 7.06 14.65
N GLU A 160 13.64 6.82 15.57
CA GLU A 160 13.55 5.55 16.30
C GLU A 160 13.38 4.32 15.37
N TYR A 161 13.02 4.53 14.10
CA TYR A 161 12.85 3.49 13.09
C TYR A 161 14.09 3.27 12.21
N THR A 162 15.13 4.10 12.33
CA THR A 162 16.36 3.96 11.53
C THR A 162 16.97 2.56 11.58
N PRO A 163 17.08 1.87 12.74
CA PRO A 163 17.61 0.50 12.77
C PRO A 163 16.80 -0.51 11.92
N LEU A 164 15.49 -0.30 11.81
CA LEU A 164 14.60 -1.11 10.96
C LEU A 164 14.90 -0.87 9.48
N VAL A 165 15.05 0.40 9.09
CA VAL A 165 15.38 0.79 7.71
C VAL A 165 16.76 0.26 7.31
N GLU A 166 17.76 0.39 8.17
CA GLU A 166 19.10 -0.16 7.96
C GLU A 166 19.08 -1.69 7.80
N LYS A 167 18.27 -2.40 8.61
CA LYS A 167 18.09 -3.85 8.46
C LYS A 167 17.54 -4.16 7.07
N GLY A 168 16.53 -3.42 6.60
CA GLY A 168 16.00 -3.53 5.25
C GLY A 168 17.08 -3.34 4.18
N TYR A 169 17.89 -2.28 4.30
CA TYR A 169 19.01 -2.01 3.39
C TYR A 169 20.03 -3.16 3.35
N ARG A 170 20.42 -3.70 4.51
CA ARG A 170 21.31 -4.88 4.59
C ARG A 170 20.74 -6.10 3.86
N ILE A 171 19.44 -6.34 3.99
CA ILE A 171 18.74 -7.45 3.31
C ILE A 171 18.74 -7.23 1.80
N VAL A 172 18.44 -6.02 1.33
CA VAL A 172 18.45 -5.70 -0.10
C VAL A 172 19.84 -5.87 -0.70
N ARG A 173 20.90 -5.48 0.01
CA ARG A 173 22.29 -5.75 -0.42
C ARG A 173 22.62 -7.24 -0.49
N LYS A 174 22.11 -8.03 0.47
CA LYS A 174 22.27 -9.49 0.49
C LYS A 174 21.45 -10.17 -0.62
N PHE A 175 20.31 -9.59 -1.01
CA PHE A 175 19.41 -10.12 -2.03
C PHE A 175 19.04 -9.07 -3.09
N PRO A 176 19.98 -8.71 -4.00
CA PRO A 176 19.75 -7.65 -4.98
C PRO A 176 18.58 -7.91 -5.92
N TRP A 177 18.21 -9.18 -6.14
CA TRP A 177 17.08 -9.59 -6.98
C TRP A 177 15.72 -9.08 -6.48
N VAL A 178 15.63 -8.65 -5.21
CA VAL A 178 14.39 -8.11 -4.62
C VAL A 178 14.04 -6.76 -5.22
N VAL A 179 15.03 -5.98 -5.65
CA VAL A 179 14.80 -4.69 -6.33
C VAL A 179 14.15 -4.96 -7.68
N SER A 180 13.18 -4.14 -8.06
CA SER A 180 12.57 -4.25 -9.39
C SER A 180 13.65 -4.16 -10.47
N ALA A 181 13.70 -5.15 -11.36
CA ALA A 181 14.47 -5.00 -12.59
C ALA A 181 13.85 -3.88 -13.44
N SER A 182 14.72 -3.14 -14.13
CA SER A 182 14.40 -2.15 -15.15
C SER A 182 13.54 -2.76 -16.29
N ALA A 183 12.97 -1.88 -17.14
CA ALA A 183 11.98 -2.17 -18.17
C ALA A 183 12.17 -3.51 -18.94
N GLY A 184 11.06 -4.20 -19.22
CA GLY A 184 11.04 -5.40 -20.09
C GLY A 184 10.65 -6.72 -19.43
N THR A 185 10.36 -6.75 -18.13
CA THR A 185 9.89 -7.97 -17.44
C THR A 185 8.38 -8.18 -17.59
N THR A 186 7.95 -9.43 -17.78
CA THR A 186 6.52 -9.78 -17.87
C THR A 186 5.82 -9.67 -16.51
N SER A 187 4.50 -9.46 -16.50
CA SER A 187 3.70 -9.44 -15.27
C SER A 187 3.87 -10.74 -14.45
N LYS A 188 3.91 -11.90 -15.12
CA LYS A 188 4.15 -13.20 -14.48
C LYS A 188 5.49 -13.25 -13.74
N ALA A 189 6.57 -12.78 -14.36
CA ALA A 189 7.89 -12.73 -13.74
C ALA A 189 7.92 -11.76 -12.54
N GLN A 190 7.29 -10.59 -12.68
CA GLN A 190 7.17 -9.62 -11.59
C GLN A 190 6.39 -10.20 -10.41
N ARG A 191 5.26 -10.88 -10.66
CA ARG A 191 4.45 -11.52 -9.60
C ARG A 191 5.24 -12.58 -8.85
N ALA A 192 5.93 -13.47 -9.57
CA ALA A 192 6.76 -14.50 -8.95
C ALA A 192 7.85 -13.90 -8.05
N ARG A 193 8.56 -12.88 -8.55
CA ARG A 193 9.59 -12.17 -7.76
C ARG A 193 8.99 -11.52 -6.52
N VAL A 194 7.90 -10.77 -6.66
CA VAL A 194 7.28 -10.04 -5.54
C VAL A 194 6.73 -11.01 -4.49
N ARG A 195 6.21 -12.17 -4.91
CA ARG A 195 5.77 -13.24 -4.02
C ARG A 195 6.95 -13.80 -3.20
N GLU A 196 8.09 -14.07 -3.84
CA GLU A 196 9.27 -14.55 -3.11
C GLU A 196 9.89 -13.47 -2.23
N ALA A 197 9.89 -12.21 -2.67
CA ALA A 197 10.32 -11.07 -1.86
C ALA A 197 9.47 -10.92 -0.59
N LEU A 198 8.15 -11.11 -0.69
CA LEU A 198 7.26 -11.09 0.48
C LEU A 198 7.58 -12.23 1.46
N ARG A 199 7.89 -13.43 0.97
CA ARG A 199 8.35 -14.54 1.82
C ARG A 199 9.70 -14.27 2.46
N LEU A 200 10.61 -13.61 1.73
CA LEU A 200 11.93 -13.22 2.24
C LEU A 200 11.81 -12.26 3.43
N VAL A 201 10.86 -11.31 3.41
CA VAL A 201 10.58 -10.42 4.55
C VAL A 201 10.35 -11.22 5.83
N ILE A 202 9.55 -12.29 5.76
CA ILE A 202 9.30 -13.18 6.91
C ILE A 202 10.53 -14.01 7.26
N ARG A 203 11.23 -14.56 6.27
CA ARG A 203 12.43 -15.39 6.44
C ARG A 203 13.56 -14.63 7.15
N GLU A 204 13.75 -13.35 6.84
CA GLU A 204 14.76 -12.48 7.44
C GLU A 204 14.28 -11.85 8.77
N GLY A 205 13.20 -12.38 9.35
CA GLY A 205 12.79 -12.10 10.72
C GLY A 205 11.95 -10.84 10.90
N PHE A 206 11.46 -10.21 9.82
CA PHE A 206 10.39 -9.23 10.00
C PHE A 206 9.09 -9.95 10.36
N ARG A 207 8.26 -9.28 11.17
CA ARG A 207 6.95 -9.79 11.59
C ARG A 207 5.91 -8.71 11.32
N PRO A 208 5.55 -8.43 10.05
CA PRO A 208 4.68 -7.30 9.71
C PRO A 208 3.34 -7.34 10.44
N MET A 209 2.74 -8.52 10.61
CA MET A 209 1.49 -8.65 11.37
C MET A 209 1.64 -8.21 12.83
N ALA A 210 2.70 -8.65 13.51
CA ALA A 210 2.97 -8.27 14.91
C ALA A 210 3.32 -6.77 15.03
N LEU A 211 4.05 -6.23 14.06
CA LEU A 211 4.30 -4.79 13.99
C LEU A 211 2.99 -4.03 13.84
N LEU A 212 2.09 -4.46 12.95
CA LEU A 212 0.82 -3.78 12.73
C LEU A 212 -0.05 -3.76 14.00
N THR A 213 -0.08 -4.85 14.78
CA THR A 213 -0.91 -4.91 15.98
C THR A 213 -0.29 -4.23 17.20
N ASN A 214 1.04 -4.28 17.35
CA ASN A 214 1.71 -3.83 18.57
C ASN A 214 2.33 -2.44 18.44
N ASP A 215 2.82 -2.07 17.24
CA ASP A 215 3.38 -0.75 16.96
C ASP A 215 3.18 -0.38 15.47
N PRO A 216 1.96 0.07 15.10
CA PRO A 216 1.63 0.38 13.70
C PRO A 216 2.61 1.32 13.02
N ARG A 217 3.29 2.20 13.78
CA ARG A 217 4.29 3.12 13.23
C ARG A 217 5.51 2.38 12.66
N ARG A 218 5.96 1.32 13.34
CA ARG A 218 7.02 0.43 12.83
C ARG A 218 6.57 -0.36 11.61
N TYR A 219 5.29 -0.74 11.53
CA TYR A 219 4.75 -1.36 10.32
C TYR A 219 4.80 -0.38 9.13
N PHE A 220 4.40 0.88 9.33
CA PHE A 220 4.47 1.87 8.26
C PHE A 220 5.91 2.25 7.88
N ALA A 221 6.86 2.27 8.83
CA ALA A 221 8.28 2.41 8.52
C ALA A 221 8.80 1.22 7.68
N LEU A 222 8.36 -0.01 7.98
CA LEU A 222 8.67 -1.18 7.16
C LEU A 222 8.05 -1.09 5.76
N ALA A 223 6.81 -0.60 5.65
CA ALA A 223 6.14 -0.38 4.38
C ALA A 223 6.84 0.69 3.53
N GLU A 224 7.25 1.80 4.14
CA GLU A 224 8.00 2.85 3.46
C GLU A 224 9.35 2.35 2.96
N MET A 225 10.09 1.63 3.80
CA MET A 225 11.35 0.98 3.39
C MET A 225 11.12 0.01 2.22
N SER A 226 10.09 -0.83 2.31
CA SER A 226 9.73 -1.75 1.23
C SER A 226 9.40 -0.99 -0.06
N GLY A 227 8.83 0.21 0.04
CA GLY A 227 8.43 1.04 -1.10
C GLY A 227 9.62 1.64 -1.84
N MET A 228 10.70 1.93 -1.12
CA MET A 228 11.98 2.34 -1.71
C MET A 228 12.64 1.21 -2.51
N VAL A 229 12.32 -0.04 -2.19
CA VAL A 229 12.84 -1.23 -2.88
C VAL A 229 11.96 -1.60 -4.06
N ASP A 230 10.66 -1.74 -3.81
CA ASP A 230 9.67 -2.12 -4.79
C ASP A 230 8.24 -1.77 -4.31
N LEU A 231 7.54 -0.97 -5.13
CA LEU A 231 6.18 -0.54 -4.77
C LEU A 231 5.16 -1.68 -4.83
N ALA A 232 5.34 -2.67 -5.71
CA ALA A 232 4.46 -3.85 -5.76
C ALA A 232 4.66 -4.76 -4.53
N LEU A 233 5.89 -4.90 -4.02
CA LEU A 233 6.16 -5.58 -2.73
C LEU A 233 5.42 -4.90 -1.59
N THR A 234 5.48 -3.57 -1.52
CA THR A 234 4.79 -2.79 -0.50
C THR A 234 3.29 -2.99 -0.55
N VAL A 235 2.71 -2.94 -1.76
CA VAL A 235 1.27 -3.16 -1.95
C VAL A 235 0.88 -4.59 -1.60
N LYS A 236 1.67 -5.59 -2.00
CA LYS A 236 1.39 -7.01 -1.69
C LYS A 236 1.48 -7.31 -0.20
N MET A 237 2.48 -6.75 0.48
CA MET A 237 2.58 -6.76 1.94
C MET A 237 1.37 -6.06 2.58
N GLY A 238 0.97 -4.93 2.02
CA GLY A 238 -0.19 -4.17 2.46
C GLY A 238 -1.49 -4.95 2.37
N VAL A 239 -1.72 -5.65 1.26
CA VAL A 239 -2.87 -6.54 1.07
C VAL A 239 -2.89 -7.63 2.13
N GLN A 240 -1.77 -8.34 2.33
CA GLN A 240 -1.69 -9.46 3.25
C GLN A 240 -1.89 -9.03 4.71
N PHE A 241 -1.18 -8.01 5.17
CA PHE A 241 -1.11 -7.68 6.59
C PHE A 241 -2.01 -6.52 6.98
N SER A 242 -1.96 -5.38 6.28
CA SER A 242 -2.75 -4.19 6.65
C SER A 242 -4.19 -4.18 6.15
N LEU A 243 -4.55 -5.02 5.18
CA LEU A 243 -5.93 -5.14 4.73
C LEU A 243 -6.56 -6.45 5.20
N TYR A 244 -6.10 -7.59 4.68
CA TYR A 244 -6.64 -8.91 5.04
C TYR A 244 -6.42 -9.22 6.54
N GLY A 245 -5.16 -9.23 6.99
CA GLY A 245 -4.83 -9.48 8.40
C GLY A 245 -5.46 -8.47 9.36
N ALA A 246 -5.44 -7.18 9.02
CA ALA A 246 -6.05 -6.14 9.84
C ALA A 246 -7.57 -6.29 9.94
N ALA A 247 -8.26 -6.66 8.85
CA ALA A 247 -9.70 -6.88 8.88
C ALA A 247 -10.05 -8.03 9.84
N LEU A 248 -9.31 -9.14 9.79
CA LEU A 248 -9.47 -10.23 10.76
C LEU A 248 -9.24 -9.76 12.20
N TYR A 249 -8.22 -8.92 12.44
CA TYR A 249 -7.88 -8.43 13.78
C TYR A 249 -8.90 -7.44 14.35
N TYR A 250 -9.29 -6.45 13.54
CA TYR A 250 -10.10 -5.31 13.97
C TYR A 250 -11.59 -5.57 13.86
N LEU A 251 -12.05 -6.37 12.89
CA LEU A 251 -13.46 -6.70 12.70
C LEU A 251 -13.82 -8.06 13.33
N GLY A 252 -12.84 -8.94 13.54
CA GLY A 252 -13.04 -10.23 14.18
C GLY A 252 -12.96 -10.19 15.71
N THR A 253 -13.68 -11.12 16.33
CA THR A 253 -13.54 -11.51 17.74
C THR A 253 -12.32 -12.41 17.99
N GLU A 254 -12.05 -12.76 19.25
CA GLU A 254 -10.90 -13.60 19.63
C GLU A 254 -10.90 -14.97 18.92
N ARG A 255 -12.08 -15.54 18.63
CA ARG A 255 -12.20 -16.79 17.88
C ARG A 255 -11.52 -16.70 16.50
N HIS A 256 -11.74 -15.58 15.80
CA HIS A 256 -11.17 -15.35 14.47
C HIS A 256 -9.67 -15.17 14.53
N ARG A 257 -9.18 -14.50 15.58
CA ARG A 257 -7.74 -14.32 15.79
C ARG A 257 -7.07 -15.65 16.07
N ARG A 258 -7.64 -16.49 16.93
CA ARG A 258 -7.09 -17.81 17.21
C ARG A 258 -7.02 -18.68 15.94
N GLU A 259 -8.06 -18.63 15.12
CA GLU A 259 -8.18 -19.46 13.93
C GLU A 259 -7.25 -19.00 12.78
N PHE A 260 -7.35 -17.73 12.38
CA PHE A 260 -6.72 -17.28 11.12
C PHE A 260 -5.38 -16.57 11.32
N PHE A 261 -5.16 -15.95 12.48
CA PHE A 261 -4.03 -15.02 12.66
C PHE A 261 -2.65 -15.68 12.61
N PRO A 262 -2.44 -16.90 13.15
CA PRO A 262 -1.16 -17.59 13.04
C PRO A 262 -0.72 -17.79 11.57
N SER A 263 -1.64 -18.20 10.70
CA SER A 263 -1.34 -18.47 9.29
C SER A 263 -1.23 -17.20 8.44
N VAL A 264 -1.91 -16.11 8.83
CA VAL A 264 -1.74 -14.78 8.24
C VAL A 264 -0.29 -14.30 8.45
N GLY A 265 0.21 -14.39 9.68
CA GLY A 265 1.53 -13.89 10.07
C GLY A 265 2.70 -14.61 9.40
N THR A 266 2.55 -15.91 9.11
CA THR A 266 3.54 -16.73 8.41
C THR A 266 3.33 -16.76 6.89
N ILE A 267 2.20 -16.24 6.40
CA ILE A 267 1.75 -16.34 5.01
C ILE A 267 1.53 -17.80 4.58
N ALA A 268 1.22 -18.69 5.54
CA ALA A 268 0.77 -20.05 5.24
C ALA A 268 -0.62 -20.02 4.58
N THR A 269 -1.47 -19.08 5.00
CA THR A 269 -2.75 -18.79 4.37
C THR A 269 -2.72 -17.37 3.81
N PRO A 270 -2.12 -17.15 2.62
CA PRO A 270 -2.21 -15.85 1.97
C PRO A 270 -3.69 -15.51 1.72
N GLY A 271 -4.04 -14.25 1.95
CA GLY A 271 -5.41 -13.80 1.78
C GLY A 271 -5.51 -12.45 1.09
N CYS A 272 -6.74 -12.07 0.78
CA CYS A 272 -7.05 -10.82 0.12
C CYS A 272 -8.22 -10.08 0.79
N PHE A 273 -8.38 -8.81 0.41
CA PHE A 273 -9.40 -7.92 0.92
C PHE A 273 -10.37 -7.57 -0.22
N ALA A 274 -11.54 -8.20 -0.21
CA ALA A 274 -12.52 -8.18 -1.29
C ALA A 274 -13.68 -7.23 -0.99
N MET A 275 -13.42 -5.92 -1.10
CA MET A 275 -14.42 -4.88 -0.87
C MET A 275 -14.97 -4.32 -2.19
N THR A 276 -14.10 -3.68 -2.97
CA THR A 276 -14.45 -2.98 -4.20
C THR A 276 -15.15 -3.90 -5.20
N GLU A 277 -16.19 -3.37 -5.83
CA GLU A 277 -16.94 -3.98 -6.92
C GLU A 277 -16.74 -3.19 -8.22
N LEU A 278 -17.09 -3.80 -9.35
CA LEU A 278 -17.01 -3.15 -10.66
C LEU A 278 -17.84 -1.85 -10.68
N GLY A 279 -19.03 -1.86 -10.09
CA GLY A 279 -19.92 -0.70 -9.98
C GLY A 279 -19.61 0.25 -8.81
N HIS A 280 -18.97 -0.26 -7.75
CA HIS A 280 -18.87 0.47 -6.48
C HIS A 280 -17.46 0.40 -5.87
N GLY A 281 -16.80 1.56 -5.80
CA GLY A 281 -15.52 1.74 -5.09
C GLY A 281 -15.63 2.76 -3.95
N SER A 282 -15.98 4.01 -4.28
CA SER A 282 -16.07 5.09 -3.29
C SER A 282 -17.31 4.97 -2.39
N ASN A 283 -18.46 4.56 -2.95
CA ASN A 283 -19.70 4.39 -2.19
C ASN A 283 -19.84 2.95 -1.71
N VAL A 284 -19.14 2.63 -0.61
CA VAL A 284 -19.14 1.28 -0.02
C VAL A 284 -20.53 0.89 0.52
N ALA A 285 -21.37 1.85 0.90
CA ALA A 285 -22.73 1.54 1.36
C ALA A 285 -23.64 0.97 0.26
N ALA A 286 -23.26 1.15 -1.01
CA ALA A 286 -24.01 0.67 -2.17
C ALA A 286 -23.43 -0.61 -2.79
N LEU A 287 -22.55 -1.33 -2.09
CA LEU A 287 -22.11 -2.66 -2.56
C LEU A 287 -23.33 -3.57 -2.78
N ALA A 288 -23.26 -4.41 -3.81
CA ALA A 288 -24.36 -5.25 -4.25
C ALA A 288 -24.12 -6.75 -4.02
N THR A 289 -22.90 -7.20 -3.67
CA THR A 289 -22.68 -8.59 -3.24
C THR A 289 -23.54 -8.90 -2.02
N GLU A 290 -24.19 -10.06 -2.03
CA GLU A 290 -25.14 -10.49 -1.00
C GLU A 290 -24.53 -11.58 -0.12
N ALA A 291 -24.88 -11.56 1.17
CA ALA A 291 -24.60 -12.60 2.14
C ALA A 291 -25.91 -12.94 2.86
N THR A 292 -26.63 -13.91 2.35
CA THR A 292 -27.97 -14.28 2.84
C THR A 292 -27.86 -15.35 3.92
N TYR A 293 -28.38 -15.07 5.11
CA TYR A 293 -28.35 -16.04 6.21
C TYR A 293 -29.40 -17.13 6.03
N ASP A 294 -28.98 -18.38 6.18
CA ASP A 294 -29.82 -19.56 6.20
C ASP A 294 -29.78 -20.23 7.58
N ALA A 295 -30.86 -20.04 8.33
CA ALA A 295 -31.00 -20.58 9.67
C ALA A 295 -31.14 -22.12 9.71
N GLN A 296 -31.52 -22.77 8.60
CA GLN A 296 -31.66 -24.23 8.58
C GLN A 296 -30.30 -24.93 8.59
N THR A 297 -29.30 -24.31 7.99
CA THR A 297 -27.95 -24.87 7.82
C THR A 297 -26.90 -24.17 8.68
N ASP A 298 -27.23 -23.05 9.35
CA ASP A 298 -26.29 -22.23 10.15
C ASP A 298 -25.16 -21.65 9.27
N GLU A 299 -25.53 -21.20 8.05
CA GLU A 299 -24.62 -20.75 6.99
C GLU A 299 -25.04 -19.41 6.38
N PHE A 300 -24.11 -18.77 5.67
CA PHE A 300 -24.40 -17.71 4.72
C PHE A 300 -24.24 -18.20 3.28
N ASP A 301 -25.14 -17.73 2.43
CA ASP A 301 -25.03 -17.80 0.98
C ASP A 301 -24.39 -16.53 0.42
N ILE A 302 -23.16 -16.63 -0.09
CA ILE A 302 -22.46 -15.51 -0.72
C ILE A 302 -22.73 -15.50 -2.22
N HIS A 303 -23.33 -14.42 -2.71
CA HIS A 303 -23.77 -14.33 -4.11
C HIS A 303 -23.43 -12.99 -4.77
N THR A 304 -23.04 -13.04 -6.04
CA THR A 304 -22.82 -11.88 -6.90
C THR A 304 -24.01 -11.74 -7.87
N PRO A 305 -25.00 -10.87 -7.57
CA PRO A 305 -26.28 -10.86 -8.28
C PRO A 305 -26.22 -10.34 -9.72
N ASN A 306 -25.19 -9.58 -10.08
CA ASN A 306 -25.01 -9.04 -11.43
C ASN A 306 -23.55 -8.66 -11.70
N GLU A 307 -23.23 -8.30 -12.94
CA GLU A 307 -21.86 -7.92 -13.34
C GLU A 307 -21.28 -6.76 -12.53
N SER A 308 -22.10 -5.76 -12.17
CA SER A 308 -21.63 -4.61 -11.41
C SER A 308 -21.19 -4.98 -10.00
N ALA A 309 -21.70 -6.09 -9.45
CA ALA A 309 -21.37 -6.62 -8.14
C ALA A 309 -20.10 -7.51 -8.13
N ILE A 310 -19.48 -7.80 -9.28
CA ILE A 310 -18.22 -8.55 -9.33
C ILE A 310 -17.19 -7.79 -8.48
N LYS A 311 -16.55 -8.48 -7.53
CA LYS A 311 -15.42 -7.91 -6.79
C LYS A 311 -14.30 -7.61 -7.76
N TRP A 312 -13.75 -6.41 -7.71
CA TRP A 312 -12.84 -5.91 -8.75
C TRP A 312 -11.62 -5.20 -8.16
N TRP A 313 -10.46 -5.39 -8.79
CA TRP A 313 -9.14 -4.95 -8.30
C TRP A 313 -8.65 -5.62 -7.01
N ILE A 314 -9.09 -6.85 -6.71
CA ILE A 314 -8.74 -7.51 -5.45
C ILE A 314 -7.30 -8.04 -5.51
N GLY A 315 -6.38 -7.33 -4.87
CA GLY A 315 -4.96 -7.70 -4.83
C GLY A 315 -4.75 -9.09 -4.21
N GLY A 316 -3.95 -9.94 -4.85
CA GLY A 316 -3.71 -11.31 -4.40
C GLY A 316 -4.76 -12.32 -4.87
N ALA A 317 -5.92 -11.89 -5.37
CA ALA A 317 -7.00 -12.82 -5.69
C ALA A 317 -6.71 -13.68 -6.91
N ALA A 318 -5.99 -13.15 -7.91
CA ALA A 318 -5.79 -13.85 -9.18
C ALA A 318 -4.96 -15.14 -9.03
N GLU A 319 -3.93 -15.14 -8.16
CA GLU A 319 -3.02 -16.29 -8.04
C GLU A 319 -2.83 -16.77 -6.59
N ASP A 320 -2.81 -15.86 -5.61
CA ASP A 320 -2.30 -16.18 -4.28
C ASP A 320 -3.33 -16.50 -3.20
N ALA A 321 -4.44 -15.78 -3.14
CA ALA A 321 -5.30 -15.81 -1.98
C ALA A 321 -6.01 -17.17 -1.84
N ILE A 322 -5.86 -17.79 -0.66
CA ILE A 322 -6.64 -18.94 -0.21
C ILE A 322 -7.95 -18.46 0.40
N LEU A 323 -7.89 -17.43 1.23
CA LEU A 323 -9.04 -16.82 1.89
C LEU A 323 -9.21 -15.37 1.45
N ALA A 324 -10.45 -14.90 1.43
CA ALA A 324 -10.78 -13.49 1.31
C ALA A 324 -11.53 -13.01 2.55
N VAL A 325 -11.33 -11.75 2.92
CA VAL A 325 -12.36 -11.01 3.67
C VAL A 325 -13.23 -10.29 2.65
N VAL A 326 -14.45 -10.79 2.46
CA VAL A 326 -15.43 -10.28 1.50
C VAL A 326 -16.39 -9.33 2.21
N PHE A 327 -16.59 -8.15 1.63
CA PHE A 327 -17.61 -7.21 2.10
C PHE A 327 -18.90 -7.40 1.30
N ALA A 328 -20.00 -7.70 1.98
CA ALA A 328 -21.28 -8.01 1.35
C ALA A 328 -22.44 -7.48 2.20
N ARG A 329 -23.58 -7.21 1.56
CA ARG A 329 -24.84 -6.89 2.23
C ARG A 329 -25.32 -8.11 3.01
N LEU A 330 -25.45 -7.97 4.33
CA LEU A 330 -26.01 -9.02 5.17
C LEU A 330 -27.54 -9.02 5.03
N LEU A 331 -28.10 -10.10 4.48
CA LEU A 331 -29.53 -10.27 4.31
C LEU A 331 -30.04 -11.30 5.32
N LEU A 332 -30.93 -10.87 6.21
CA LEU A 332 -31.55 -11.72 7.23
C LEU A 332 -33.01 -12.02 6.88
N PRO A 333 -33.53 -13.22 7.16
CA PRO A 333 -34.96 -13.49 6.99
C PRO A 333 -35.78 -12.45 7.76
N ALA A 334 -36.71 -11.77 7.07
CA ALA A 334 -37.54 -10.77 7.72
C ALA A 334 -38.39 -11.43 8.83
N LYS A 335 -38.60 -10.70 9.93
CA LYS A 335 -39.60 -11.11 10.93
C LYS A 335 -40.94 -11.20 10.22
N ARG A 336 -41.50 -12.41 10.12
CA ARG A 336 -42.72 -12.72 9.35
C ARG A 336 -43.79 -11.66 9.59
N THR A 337 -43.99 -10.77 8.64
CA THR A 337 -45.23 -10.02 8.49
C THR A 337 -46.09 -10.77 7.49
N ALA A 338 -47.40 -10.83 7.73
CA ALA A 338 -48.34 -11.67 6.99
C ALA A 338 -48.39 -11.39 5.46
N GLN A 339 -47.69 -10.36 4.99
CA GLN A 339 -47.77 -9.83 3.63
C GLN A 339 -46.65 -10.32 2.70
N GLN A 340 -45.51 -10.84 3.21
CA GLN A 340 -44.40 -11.31 2.35
C GLN A 340 -43.62 -12.49 2.97
N PRO A 341 -43.95 -13.74 2.62
CA PRO A 341 -43.36 -14.93 3.24
C PRO A 341 -41.87 -15.17 2.89
N ASN A 342 -41.30 -14.44 1.92
CA ASN A 342 -39.91 -14.58 1.45
C ASN A 342 -39.16 -13.22 1.40
N SER A 343 -39.46 -12.29 2.32
CA SER A 343 -38.73 -11.03 2.39
C SER A 343 -37.47 -11.15 3.27
N TYR A 344 -36.44 -10.40 2.90
CA TYR A 344 -35.21 -10.26 3.67
C TYR A 344 -35.07 -8.82 4.15
N GLU A 345 -34.56 -8.65 5.38
CA GLU A 345 -34.10 -7.37 5.89
C GLU A 345 -32.62 -7.20 5.55
N ASP A 346 -32.28 -6.05 4.96
CA ASP A 346 -30.91 -5.69 4.60
C ASP A 346 -30.25 -4.93 5.75
N MET A 347 -29.29 -5.59 6.39
CA MET A 347 -28.55 -5.05 7.53
C MET A 347 -27.33 -4.22 7.10
N GLY A 348 -27.16 -3.99 5.79
CA GLY A 348 -26.03 -3.27 5.23
C GLY A 348 -24.76 -4.11 5.17
N VAL A 349 -23.65 -3.43 4.88
CA VAL A 349 -22.38 -4.10 4.55
C VAL A 349 -21.67 -4.64 5.78
N HIS A 350 -21.39 -5.94 5.74
CA HIS A 350 -20.64 -6.70 6.73
C HIS A 350 -19.44 -7.41 6.09
N ALA A 351 -18.53 -7.93 6.91
CA ALA A 351 -17.32 -8.60 6.46
C ALA A 351 -17.34 -10.10 6.80
N PHE A 352 -17.04 -10.92 5.80
CA PHE A 352 -17.12 -12.37 5.88
C PHE A 352 -15.81 -13.00 5.45
N VAL A 353 -15.35 -14.03 6.15
CA VAL A 353 -14.24 -14.86 5.69
C VAL A 353 -14.77 -15.86 4.66
N VAL A 354 -14.25 -15.81 3.43
CA VAL A 354 -14.69 -16.68 2.34
C VAL A 354 -13.51 -17.45 1.78
N PRO A 355 -13.52 -18.79 1.83
CA PRO A 355 -12.55 -19.60 1.12
C PRO A 355 -12.67 -19.40 -0.40
N LEU A 356 -11.54 -19.12 -1.04
CA LEU A 356 -11.43 -18.97 -2.49
C LEU A 356 -10.80 -20.20 -3.15
N ARG A 357 -9.83 -20.81 -2.47
CA ARG A 357 -9.06 -21.95 -2.98
C ARG A 357 -8.92 -23.04 -1.94
N ASP A 358 -8.76 -24.27 -2.40
CA ASP A 358 -8.31 -25.35 -1.55
C ASP A 358 -6.91 -25.02 -0.99
N ALA A 359 -6.70 -25.33 0.30
CA ALA A 359 -5.46 -24.96 0.99
C ALA A 359 -4.24 -25.75 0.51
N VAL A 360 -4.46 -26.96 -0.04
CA VAL A 360 -3.42 -27.90 -0.48
C VAL A 360 -3.26 -27.87 -1.99
N THR A 361 -4.32 -28.13 -2.75
CA THR A 361 -4.27 -28.21 -4.22
C THR A 361 -4.15 -26.84 -4.87
N ARG A 362 -4.52 -25.77 -4.14
CA ARG A 362 -4.54 -24.38 -4.62
C ARG A 362 -5.54 -24.13 -5.74
N GLU A 363 -6.41 -25.08 -6.03
CA GLU A 363 -7.47 -24.95 -7.02
C GLU A 363 -8.58 -24.04 -6.50
N VAL A 364 -9.22 -23.29 -7.40
CA VAL A 364 -10.36 -22.43 -7.04
C VAL A 364 -11.52 -23.33 -6.62
N LEU A 365 -12.15 -22.99 -5.49
CA LEU A 365 -13.25 -23.78 -4.95
C LEU A 365 -14.50 -23.68 -5.84
N PRO A 366 -15.40 -24.68 -5.80
CA PRO A 366 -16.70 -24.59 -6.43
C PRO A 366 -17.44 -23.30 -6.03
N ASN A 367 -18.27 -22.78 -6.92
CA ASN A 367 -19.07 -21.56 -6.73
C ASN A 367 -18.25 -20.27 -6.58
N VAL A 368 -16.93 -20.33 -6.80
CA VAL A 368 -16.05 -19.17 -6.88
C VAL A 368 -15.47 -19.11 -8.29
N GLU A 369 -15.63 -17.97 -8.96
CA GLU A 369 -14.96 -17.69 -10.23
C GLU A 369 -13.96 -16.56 -10.01
N ILE A 370 -12.72 -16.75 -10.50
CA ILE A 370 -11.66 -15.75 -10.41
C ILE A 370 -11.07 -15.49 -11.78
N ARG A 371 -10.98 -14.22 -12.15
CA ARG A 371 -10.30 -13.76 -13.37
C ARG A 371 -9.18 -12.80 -13.03
N ASP A 372 -8.06 -12.88 -13.74
CA ASP A 372 -7.00 -11.88 -13.63
C ASP A 372 -7.46 -10.55 -14.25
N CYS A 373 -7.26 -9.43 -13.55
CA CYS A 373 -7.51 -8.10 -14.11
C CYS A 373 -6.46 -7.70 -15.17
N GLY A 374 -5.41 -8.50 -15.35
CA GLY A 374 -4.45 -8.37 -16.42
C GLY A 374 -3.38 -7.30 -16.16
N TYR A 375 -2.86 -6.75 -17.26
CA TYR A 375 -1.80 -5.75 -17.21
C TYR A 375 -2.35 -4.41 -16.70
N LYS A 376 -1.58 -3.76 -15.84
CA LYS A 376 -1.90 -2.48 -15.20
C LYS A 376 -0.87 -1.42 -15.61
N CYS A 377 -1.23 -0.14 -15.45
CA CYS A 377 -0.30 0.97 -15.67
C CYS A 377 0.95 0.93 -14.76
N GLY A 378 0.86 0.22 -13.63
CA GLY A 378 1.96 -0.06 -12.72
C GLY A 378 1.58 -1.19 -11.76
N LEU A 379 2.48 -1.53 -10.83
CA LEU A 379 2.26 -2.57 -9.83
C LEU A 379 1.94 -3.95 -10.45
N ASN A 380 2.56 -4.27 -11.58
CA ASN A 380 2.30 -5.53 -12.29
C ASN A 380 2.79 -6.78 -11.53
N GLY A 381 3.60 -6.61 -10.48
CA GLY A 381 3.91 -7.64 -9.50
C GLY A 381 2.78 -7.96 -8.50
N VAL A 382 1.70 -7.19 -8.51
CA VAL A 382 0.48 -7.48 -7.74
C VAL A 382 -0.54 -8.16 -8.67
N ASP A 383 -0.99 -9.33 -8.25
CA ASP A 383 -1.95 -10.19 -8.95
C ASP A 383 -3.40 -9.80 -8.58
N ASN A 384 -3.84 -8.64 -9.05
CA ASN A 384 -5.22 -8.19 -8.86
C ASN A 384 -6.18 -9.09 -9.65
N GLY A 385 -7.17 -9.65 -8.95
CA GLY A 385 -8.22 -10.47 -9.56
C GLY A 385 -9.60 -9.83 -9.42
N ALA A 386 -10.49 -10.27 -10.30
CA ALA A 386 -11.92 -10.14 -10.18
C ALA A 386 -12.49 -11.43 -9.57
N ILE A 387 -13.49 -11.34 -8.69
CA ILE A 387 -14.11 -12.48 -8.03
C ILE A 387 -15.63 -12.41 -8.19
N ARG A 388 -16.22 -13.50 -8.65
CA ARG A 388 -17.66 -13.73 -8.70
C ARG A 388 -18.01 -14.92 -7.82
N PHE A 389 -19.06 -14.78 -7.03
CA PHE A 389 -19.60 -15.85 -6.20
C PHE A 389 -20.94 -16.31 -6.77
N THR A 390 -21.09 -17.62 -6.94
CA THR A 390 -22.32 -18.25 -7.45
C THR A 390 -22.89 -19.17 -6.38
N HIS A 391 -23.47 -18.55 -5.35
CA HIS A 391 -24.01 -19.23 -4.18
C HIS A 391 -22.96 -20.03 -3.38
N ALA A 392 -21.89 -19.33 -2.96
CA ALA A 392 -20.82 -19.93 -2.17
C ALA A 392 -21.23 -19.98 -0.69
N ARG A 393 -21.27 -21.19 -0.12
CA ARG A 393 -21.72 -21.43 1.26
C ARG A 393 -20.57 -21.31 2.24
N ILE A 394 -20.78 -20.55 3.32
CA ILE A 394 -19.83 -20.40 4.43
C ILE A 394 -20.56 -20.56 5.78
N PRO A 395 -19.91 -21.10 6.82
CA PRO A 395 -20.56 -21.23 8.13
C PRO A 395 -20.80 -19.85 8.77
N ARG A 396 -21.84 -19.71 9.59
CA ARG A 396 -22.19 -18.42 10.24
C ARG A 396 -21.02 -17.79 11.01
N TRP A 397 -20.16 -18.59 11.61
CA TRP A 397 -19.03 -18.07 12.38
C TRP A 397 -17.98 -17.35 11.52
N HIS A 398 -18.01 -17.45 10.19
CA HIS A 398 -17.17 -16.66 9.28
C HIS A 398 -17.56 -15.17 9.20
N LEU A 399 -18.70 -14.77 9.76
CA LEU A 399 -19.01 -13.36 9.98
C LEU A 399 -18.02 -12.77 11.00
N LEU A 400 -17.31 -11.71 10.60
CA LEU A 400 -16.44 -10.94 11.48
C LEU A 400 -17.28 -10.08 12.42
N ASP A 401 -17.62 -10.68 13.56
CA ASP A 401 -18.73 -10.27 14.44
C ASP A 401 -18.32 -9.44 15.66
N ARG A 402 -17.24 -8.66 15.59
CA ARG A 402 -16.80 -7.83 16.73
C ARG A 402 -17.80 -6.73 17.09
N PHE A 403 -18.48 -6.16 16.08
CA PHE A 403 -19.37 -5.01 16.25
C PHE A 403 -20.83 -5.33 15.98
N ALA A 404 -21.12 -6.35 15.17
CA ALA A 404 -22.45 -6.84 14.88
C ALA A 404 -22.43 -8.35 15.00
N GLN A 405 -23.26 -8.90 15.89
CA GLN A 405 -23.37 -10.32 16.15
C GLN A 405 -24.65 -10.85 15.52
N LEU A 406 -24.60 -12.11 15.13
CA LEU A 406 -25.76 -12.83 14.64
C LEU A 406 -25.84 -14.14 15.40
N ASP A 407 -26.94 -14.33 16.14
CA ASP A 407 -27.19 -15.62 16.77
C ASP A 407 -27.81 -16.64 15.78
N ARG A 408 -28.03 -17.88 16.23
CA ARG A 408 -28.63 -18.92 15.38
C ARG A 408 -30.06 -18.59 14.95
N SER A 409 -30.78 -17.81 15.74
CA SER A 409 -32.16 -17.41 15.45
C SER A 409 -32.25 -16.27 14.43
N GLY A 410 -31.12 -15.70 14.02
CA GLY A 410 -31.06 -14.63 13.05
C GLY A 410 -31.34 -13.24 13.65
N VAL A 411 -31.03 -13.06 14.94
CA VAL A 411 -31.19 -11.80 15.69
C VAL A 411 -29.85 -11.12 15.93
#